data_AF-A0A8T5T4X0-F1
#
_entry.id   AF-A0A8T5T4X0-F1
#
_cell.length_a   1.000
_cell.length_b   1.000
_cell.length_c   1.000
_cell.angle_alpha   90.00
_cell.angle_beta   90.00
_cell.angle_gamma   90.00
#
_symmetry.space_group_name_H-M   'P 1'
#
loop_
_entity.id
_entity.type
_entity.pdbx_description
1 polymer ?
#
loop_
_entity_poly.entity_id
_entity_poly.type
_entity_poly.pdbx_seq_one_letter_code
_entity_poly.pdbx_strand_id
1 'polypeptide(L)'
;MKLPLTYEATVTSSNRISIPKWITFVEPEDVVEGYVSVSNIDASYPLEKKVSATRHITVGFIRNFLPDKTMPKRVNITITKVNKIGDDDFCFNLVCYKQESDRFLMNFSSIKPSTSVQFQLDTLAEEYGNTFFERSVSDGNYFLEPIFEEKDNRWIISVYIPIHDDMGSVSPVVLFLILSQDCYQKYNSASDKITKLVQRLSNWMNNLDDFNKENLSKFSSQIQEVLEKGSEPRYLEMKEILKMPTLEREIILVVLKEHRSGGISIDQLSEYLRETKHKISEVITDLVNQGYLRKIKEKDMIIVDSLWII
;
A
#
# COMPACT_ATOMS: atom_id res chain seq x y z
N MET A 1 7.53 -27.42 -0.84
CA MET A 1 7.96 -28.13 0.39
C MET A 1 6.93 -27.87 1.48
N LYS A 2 6.72 -28.79 2.43
CA LYS A 2 5.76 -28.61 3.54
C LYS A 2 6.52 -28.26 4.84
N LEU A 3 5.92 -27.42 5.68
CA LEU A 3 6.39 -27.13 7.03
C LEU A 3 5.86 -28.20 8.01
N PRO A 4 6.52 -28.43 9.16
CA PRO A 4 7.79 -27.82 9.59
C PRO A 4 8.99 -28.34 8.80
N LEU A 5 10.01 -27.50 8.62
CA LEU A 5 11.23 -27.84 7.89
C LEU A 5 12.45 -27.66 8.80
N THR A 6 13.23 -28.72 8.96
CA THR A 6 14.48 -28.71 9.75
C THR A 6 15.70 -28.79 8.83
N TYR A 7 16.70 -27.97 9.08
CA TYR A 7 17.99 -28.04 8.38
C TYR A 7 19.16 -27.61 9.29
N GLU A 8 20.35 -28.13 9.01
CA GLU A 8 21.58 -27.72 9.69
C GLU A 8 22.13 -26.43 9.05
N ALA A 9 22.50 -25.45 9.87
CA ALA A 9 23.03 -24.16 9.44
C ALA A 9 24.36 -23.84 10.14
N THR A 10 25.30 -23.26 9.38
CA THR A 10 26.56 -22.74 9.93
C THR A 10 26.35 -21.34 10.49
N VAL A 11 26.78 -21.12 11.73
CA VAL A 11 26.73 -19.81 12.40
C VAL A 11 27.99 -19.01 12.03
N THR A 12 27.78 -17.83 11.47
CA THR A 12 28.86 -16.87 11.13
C THR A 12 29.41 -16.17 12.38
N SER A 13 30.56 -15.50 12.25
CA SER A 13 31.16 -14.68 13.32
C SER A 13 30.25 -13.56 13.83
N SER A 14 29.29 -13.11 13.01
CA SER A 14 28.27 -12.12 13.40
C SER A 14 27.01 -12.75 14.04
N ASN A 15 27.07 -14.02 14.44
CA ASN A 15 25.94 -14.79 14.97
C ASN A 15 24.72 -14.83 14.03
N ARG A 16 24.99 -14.89 12.72
CA ARG A 16 23.97 -15.01 11.67
C ARG A 16 24.04 -16.37 11.01
N ILE A 17 22.90 -16.85 10.57
CA ILE A 17 22.76 -18.03 9.72
C ILE A 17 22.10 -17.63 8.39
N SER A 18 22.50 -18.27 7.30
CA SER A 18 21.88 -18.07 5.99
C SER A 18 20.73 -19.06 5.79
N ILE A 19 19.63 -18.61 5.20
CA ILE A 19 18.56 -19.49 4.74
C ILE A 19 18.96 -20.05 3.37
N PRO A 20 19.10 -21.39 3.23
CA PRO A 20 19.49 -21.98 1.96
C PRO A 20 18.56 -21.57 0.81
N LYS A 21 19.14 -21.36 -0.38
CA LYS A 21 18.38 -20.96 -1.58
C LYS A 21 17.36 -22.01 -2.03
N TRP A 22 17.56 -23.28 -1.68
CA TRP A 22 16.60 -24.35 -1.98
C TRP A 22 15.32 -24.26 -1.15
N ILE A 23 15.30 -23.45 -0.07
CA ILE A 23 14.08 -23.09 0.67
C ILE A 23 13.44 -21.89 -0.04
N THR A 24 12.79 -22.16 -1.18
CA THR A 24 12.29 -21.11 -2.08
C THR A 24 11.13 -20.31 -1.52
N PHE A 25 10.33 -20.89 -0.62
CA PHE A 25 9.18 -20.24 0.00
C PHE A 25 9.54 -19.26 1.11
N VAL A 26 10.82 -19.05 1.43
CA VAL A 26 11.26 -17.98 2.33
C VAL A 26 11.97 -16.92 1.49
N GLU A 27 11.52 -15.68 1.59
CA GLU A 27 12.01 -14.51 0.87
C GLU A 27 12.70 -13.53 1.82
N PRO A 28 13.54 -12.61 1.30
CA PRO A 28 14.02 -11.50 2.11
C PRO A 28 12.87 -10.73 2.73
N GLU A 29 13.09 -10.18 3.92
CA GLU A 29 12.12 -9.47 4.74
C GLU A 29 11.08 -10.34 5.44
N ASP A 30 10.77 -11.58 5.03
CA ASP A 30 9.84 -12.47 5.74
C ASP A 30 10.14 -12.60 7.25
N VAL A 31 9.12 -12.81 8.08
CA VAL A 31 9.29 -13.17 9.50
C VAL A 31 9.17 -14.67 9.64
N VAL A 32 10.24 -15.32 10.11
CA VAL A 32 10.29 -16.76 10.30
C VAL A 32 10.09 -17.09 11.77
N GLU A 33 9.14 -17.98 12.04
CA GLU A 33 8.87 -18.55 13.36
C GLU A 33 9.35 -20.01 13.42
N GLY A 34 9.85 -20.40 14.58
CA GLY A 34 10.23 -21.78 14.86
C GLY A 34 11.17 -21.87 16.05
N TYR A 35 12.19 -22.72 15.92
CA TYR A 35 13.14 -22.93 17.00
C TYR A 35 14.51 -23.34 16.48
N VAL A 36 15.52 -23.08 17.30
CA VAL A 36 16.90 -23.48 17.07
C VAL A 36 17.27 -24.51 18.12
N SER A 37 17.75 -25.67 17.68
CA SER A 37 18.33 -26.69 18.55
C SER A 37 19.84 -26.75 18.35
N VAL A 38 20.55 -27.01 19.44
CA VAL A 38 22.02 -27.15 19.46
C VAL A 38 22.33 -28.62 19.71
N SER A 39 23.11 -29.26 18.84
CA SER A 39 23.27 -30.72 18.79
C SER A 39 23.73 -31.37 20.12
N ASN A 40 24.40 -30.61 20.98
CA ASN A 40 24.96 -31.10 22.26
C ASN A 40 24.16 -30.62 23.48
N ILE A 41 23.02 -29.97 23.28
CA ILE A 41 22.14 -29.47 24.34
C ILE A 41 20.74 -29.96 24.01
N ASP A 42 20.13 -30.72 24.91
CA ASP A 42 18.74 -31.16 24.79
C ASP A 42 17.78 -30.01 25.11
N ALA A 43 17.88 -28.94 24.32
CA ALA A 43 17.07 -27.74 24.43
C ALA A 43 16.82 -27.13 23.05
N SER A 44 15.63 -26.59 22.88
CA SER A 44 15.22 -25.81 21.71
C SER A 44 14.89 -24.40 22.14
N TYR A 45 15.42 -23.42 21.42
CA TYR A 45 15.23 -22.01 21.71
C TYR A 45 14.29 -21.39 20.68
N PRO A 46 13.21 -20.72 21.12
CA PRO A 46 12.24 -20.15 20.20
C PRO A 46 12.90 -19.08 19.32
N LEU A 47 12.48 -19.04 18.06
CA LEU A 47 12.95 -18.13 17.04
C LEU A 47 11.75 -17.43 16.41
N GLU A 48 11.70 -16.11 16.53
CA GLU A 48 10.83 -15.25 15.72
C GLU A 48 11.69 -14.10 15.22
N LYS A 49 12.06 -14.15 13.94
CA LYS A 49 13.02 -13.19 13.37
C LYS A 49 12.73 -12.86 11.92
N LYS A 50 12.89 -11.57 11.64
CA LYS A 50 12.89 -11.02 10.28
C LYS A 50 14.14 -11.48 9.50
N VAL A 51 13.93 -11.98 8.29
CA VAL A 51 14.96 -12.37 7.34
C VAL A 51 15.53 -11.10 6.71
N SER A 52 16.85 -10.93 6.74
CA SER A 52 17.47 -9.76 6.11
C SER A 52 17.34 -9.77 4.58
N ALA A 53 17.53 -8.62 3.94
CA ALA A 53 17.71 -8.46 2.50
C ALA A 53 18.66 -9.50 1.86
N THR A 54 19.66 -9.98 2.61
CA THR A 54 20.65 -10.97 2.17
C THR A 54 20.31 -12.42 2.53
N ARG A 55 19.07 -12.72 2.95
CA ARG A 55 18.58 -14.03 3.41
C ARG A 55 19.30 -14.57 4.65
N HIS A 56 19.52 -13.71 5.65
CA HIS A 56 20.10 -14.11 6.93
C HIS A 56 19.14 -13.89 8.09
N ILE A 57 19.25 -14.74 9.11
CA ILE A 57 18.60 -14.54 10.41
C ILE A 57 19.69 -14.38 11.49
N THR A 58 19.50 -13.41 12.39
CA THR A 58 20.39 -13.24 13.54
C THR A 58 19.92 -14.12 14.70
N VAL A 59 20.78 -15.05 15.13
CA VAL A 59 20.50 -16.04 16.20
C VAL A 59 21.30 -15.79 17.47
N GLY A 60 22.00 -14.65 17.55
CA GLY A 60 22.87 -14.32 18.68
C GLY A 60 22.19 -14.21 20.05
N PHE A 61 20.86 -14.08 20.10
CA PHE A 61 20.11 -14.07 21.37
C PHE A 61 20.24 -15.39 22.14
N ILE A 62 20.43 -16.51 21.43
CA ILE A 62 20.54 -17.86 22.03
C ILE A 62 21.77 -17.95 22.92
N ARG A 63 22.84 -17.20 22.61
CA ARG A 63 24.08 -17.14 23.37
C ARG A 63 23.86 -16.96 24.87
N ASN A 64 22.85 -16.17 25.26
CA ASN A 64 22.56 -15.88 26.66
C ASN A 64 21.99 -17.08 27.43
N PHE A 65 21.47 -18.06 26.72
CA PHE A 65 20.86 -19.27 27.27
C PHE A 65 21.77 -20.50 27.18
N LEU A 66 22.98 -20.35 26.62
CA LEU A 66 23.97 -21.42 26.52
C LEU A 66 24.87 -21.42 27.77
N PRO A 67 25.24 -22.60 28.32
CA PRO A 67 26.08 -22.70 29.51
C PRO A 67 27.40 -21.93 29.40
N ASP A 68 28.09 -22.09 28.27
CA ASP A 68 29.40 -21.47 28.04
C ASP A 68 29.31 -20.06 27.44
N LYS A 69 28.09 -19.54 27.22
CA LYS A 69 27.83 -18.27 26.54
C LYS A 69 28.61 -18.13 25.22
N THR A 70 28.87 -19.22 24.52
CA THR A 70 29.56 -19.25 23.23
C THR A 70 28.62 -19.88 22.19
N MET A 71 28.54 -19.26 21.01
CA MET A 71 27.70 -19.81 19.95
C MET A 71 28.40 -21.03 19.30
N PRO A 72 27.70 -22.16 19.14
CA PRO A 72 28.24 -23.29 18.40
C PRO A 72 28.40 -22.94 16.92
N LYS A 73 29.35 -23.58 16.24
CA LYS A 73 29.58 -23.37 14.79
C LYS A 73 28.41 -23.84 13.92
N ARG A 74 27.64 -24.82 14.40
CA ARG A 74 26.49 -25.39 13.69
C ARG A 74 25.29 -25.47 14.62
N VAL A 75 24.11 -25.21 14.06
CA VAL A 75 22.82 -25.30 14.74
C VAL A 75 21.80 -25.94 13.82
N ASN A 76 20.80 -26.60 14.38
CA ASN A 76 19.65 -27.09 13.64
C ASN A 76 18.52 -26.06 13.75
N ILE A 77 18.09 -25.53 12.61
CA ILE A 77 16.98 -24.61 12.51
C ILE A 77 15.75 -25.41 12.13
N THR A 78 14.67 -25.30 12.90
CA THR A 78 13.36 -25.74 12.46
C THR A 78 12.48 -24.53 12.23
N ILE A 79 12.01 -24.37 10.99
CA ILE A 79 11.01 -23.39 10.62
C ILE A 79 9.65 -24.05 10.77
N THR A 80 8.78 -23.49 11.61
CA THR A 80 7.41 -23.98 11.81
C THR A 80 6.39 -23.14 11.08
N LYS A 81 6.63 -21.84 10.94
CA LYS A 81 5.77 -20.89 10.23
C LYS A 81 6.63 -19.82 9.56
N VAL A 82 6.16 -19.32 8.41
CA VAL A 82 6.75 -18.18 7.71
C VAL A 82 5.64 -17.17 7.53
N ASN A 83 5.74 -16.03 8.21
CA ASN A 83 4.85 -14.90 7.96
C ASN A 83 5.48 -14.09 6.84
N LYS A 84 4.86 -14.12 5.66
CA LYS A 84 5.34 -13.35 4.53
C LYS A 84 5.20 -11.87 4.85
N ILE A 85 6.27 -11.09 4.63
CA ILE A 85 6.10 -9.64 4.58
C ILE A 85 5.36 -9.33 3.29
N GLY A 86 4.03 -9.24 3.44
CA GLY A 86 3.08 -9.12 2.34
C GLY A 86 1.79 -9.93 2.51
N ASP A 87 1.69 -10.87 3.47
CA ASP A 87 0.47 -11.73 3.59
C ASP A 87 -0.52 -11.42 4.71
N ASP A 88 -0.17 -10.84 5.86
CA ASP A 88 -1.13 -10.93 6.98
C ASP A 88 -1.86 -9.65 7.43
N ASP A 89 -1.69 -8.47 6.81
CA ASP A 89 -2.35 -7.25 7.37
C ASP A 89 -2.86 -6.18 6.38
N PHE A 90 -2.75 -6.36 5.07
CA PHE A 90 -3.21 -5.32 4.13
C PHE A 90 -4.61 -5.62 3.59
N CYS A 91 -5.56 -4.76 3.95
CA CYS A 91 -6.91 -4.77 3.37
C CYS A 91 -6.83 -4.63 1.83
N PHE A 92 -5.88 -3.83 1.30
CA PHE A 92 -5.74 -3.57 -0.13
C PHE A 92 -4.31 -3.25 -0.59
N ASN A 93 -4.08 -3.33 -1.90
CA ASN A 93 -2.88 -2.85 -2.61
C ASN A 93 -3.31 -2.26 -3.97
N LEU A 94 -2.75 -1.11 -4.36
CA LEU A 94 -2.94 -0.50 -5.67
C LEU A 94 -1.68 -0.70 -6.52
N VAL A 95 -1.83 -1.34 -7.67
CA VAL A 95 -0.77 -1.53 -8.67
C VAL A 95 -1.14 -0.82 -9.96
N CYS A 96 -0.20 -0.14 -10.59
CA CYS A 96 -0.40 0.59 -11.82
C CYS A 96 0.61 0.13 -12.88
N TYR A 97 0.08 -0.15 -14.06
CA TYR A 97 0.82 -0.42 -15.28
C TYR A 97 0.61 0.70 -16.28
N LYS A 98 1.69 1.10 -16.94
CA LYS A 98 1.66 2.04 -18.06
C LYS A 98 2.36 1.40 -19.24
N GLN A 99 1.85 1.64 -20.44
CA GLN A 99 2.56 1.23 -21.64
C GLN A 99 3.84 2.07 -21.81
N GLU A 100 4.96 1.39 -21.91
CA GLU A 100 6.24 1.97 -22.30
C GLU A 100 6.70 1.30 -23.58
N SER A 101 6.72 2.05 -24.68
CA SER A 101 7.00 1.53 -26.02
C SER A 101 6.04 0.41 -26.44
N ASP A 102 6.48 -0.85 -26.41
CA ASP A 102 5.76 -2.03 -26.90
C ASP A 102 5.21 -2.94 -25.79
N ARG A 103 5.35 -2.55 -24.51
CA ARG A 103 4.96 -3.40 -23.36
C ARG A 103 4.35 -2.62 -22.22
N PHE A 104 3.55 -3.30 -21.41
CA PHE A 104 3.06 -2.75 -20.15
C PHE A 104 4.03 -3.05 -19.02
N LEU A 105 4.53 -1.98 -18.38
CA LEU A 105 5.43 -2.09 -17.24
C LEU A 105 4.78 -1.54 -15.98
N MET A 106 5.02 -2.23 -14.86
CA MET A 106 4.58 -1.77 -13.54
C MET A 106 5.28 -0.46 -13.18
N ASN A 107 4.52 0.63 -13.19
CA ASN A 107 4.99 1.98 -12.93
C ASN A 107 4.92 2.32 -11.43
N PHE A 108 3.89 1.84 -10.73
CA PHE A 108 3.70 2.08 -9.30
C PHE A 108 3.06 0.90 -8.61
N SER A 109 3.44 0.69 -7.35
CA SER A 109 2.72 -0.19 -6.44
C SER A 109 2.83 0.37 -5.02
N SER A 110 1.70 0.43 -4.30
CA SER A 110 1.73 0.82 -2.89
C SER A 110 2.54 -0.16 -2.04
N ILE A 111 2.46 -1.45 -2.39
CA ILE A 111 3.25 -2.53 -1.80
C ILE A 111 3.72 -3.40 -2.95
N LYS A 112 5.02 -3.69 -3.02
CA LYS A 112 5.54 -4.53 -4.09
C LYS A 112 4.88 -5.91 -4.03
N PRO A 113 4.16 -6.35 -5.08
CA PRO A 113 3.55 -7.67 -5.08
C PRO A 113 4.62 -8.76 -5.00
N SER A 114 4.23 -9.92 -4.48
CA SER A 114 5.06 -11.13 -4.57
C SER A 114 5.31 -11.48 -6.04
N THR A 115 6.36 -12.25 -6.32
CA THR A 115 6.76 -12.54 -7.72
C THR A 115 5.66 -13.29 -8.48
N SER A 116 4.91 -14.18 -7.82
CA SER A 116 3.81 -14.93 -8.42
C SER A 116 2.65 -14.00 -8.82
N VAL A 117 2.22 -13.13 -7.91
CA VAL A 117 1.16 -12.15 -8.18
C VAL A 117 1.61 -11.19 -9.26
N GLN A 118 2.86 -10.71 -9.21
CA GLN A 118 3.39 -9.79 -10.22
C GLN A 118 3.34 -10.39 -11.63
N PHE A 119 3.76 -11.65 -11.81
CA PHE A 119 3.71 -12.30 -13.13
C PHE A 119 2.29 -12.39 -13.71
N GLN A 120 1.29 -12.62 -12.84
CA GLN A 120 -0.10 -12.65 -13.24
C GLN A 120 -0.61 -11.25 -13.63
N LEU A 121 -0.28 -10.23 -12.84
CA LEU A 121 -0.62 -8.84 -13.15
C LEU A 121 0.05 -8.39 -14.45
N ASP A 122 1.30 -8.77 -14.71
CA ASP A 122 2.01 -8.51 -15.97
C ASP A 122 1.23 -9.12 -17.15
N THR A 123 0.78 -10.37 -17.01
CA THR A 123 0.00 -11.07 -18.04
C THR A 123 -1.35 -10.38 -18.29
N LEU A 124 -2.09 -10.05 -17.22
CA LEU A 124 -3.37 -9.35 -17.31
C LEU A 124 -3.20 -7.93 -17.89
N ALA A 125 -2.13 -7.22 -17.55
CA ALA A 125 -1.84 -5.89 -18.06
C ALA A 125 -1.63 -5.92 -19.58
N GLU A 126 -0.90 -6.91 -20.09
CA GLU A 126 -0.70 -7.10 -21.53
C GLU A 126 -2.02 -7.48 -22.23
N GLU A 127 -2.79 -8.42 -21.67
CA GLU A 127 -4.08 -8.83 -22.25
C GLU A 127 -5.07 -7.67 -22.33
N TYR A 128 -5.24 -6.92 -21.24
CA TYR A 128 -6.16 -5.79 -21.18
C TYR A 128 -5.63 -4.59 -21.96
N GLY A 129 -4.35 -4.28 -21.82
CA GLY A 129 -3.70 -3.22 -22.54
C GLY A 129 -3.93 -3.33 -24.05
N ASN A 130 -3.67 -4.50 -24.62
CA ASN A 130 -3.86 -4.75 -26.05
C ASN A 130 -5.35 -4.77 -26.44
N THR A 131 -6.20 -5.47 -25.68
CA THR A 131 -7.64 -5.62 -26.00
C THR A 131 -8.40 -4.29 -25.95
N PHE A 132 -8.04 -3.40 -25.02
CA PHE A 132 -8.73 -2.12 -24.84
C PHE A 132 -8.13 -0.98 -25.69
N PHE A 133 -6.83 -1.04 -26.00
CA PHE A 133 -6.20 -0.13 -26.97
C PHE A 133 -6.80 -0.31 -28.38
N GLU A 134 -7.08 -1.54 -28.79
CA GLU A 134 -7.75 -1.79 -30.08
C GLU A 134 -9.22 -1.34 -30.12
N ARG A 135 -9.84 -1.12 -28.95
CA ARG A 135 -11.26 -0.74 -28.81
C ARG A 135 -11.49 0.74 -28.50
N SER A 136 -10.45 1.52 -28.22
CA SER A 136 -10.57 2.89 -27.69
C SER A 136 -10.85 3.92 -28.78
N VAL A 137 -12.15 4.12 -29.08
CA VAL A 137 -12.74 5.36 -29.63
C VAL A 137 -13.54 6.11 -28.56
N SER A 138 -13.57 5.63 -27.31
CA SER A 138 -14.38 6.22 -26.25
C SER A 138 -13.53 6.74 -25.09
N ASP A 139 -13.82 7.97 -24.65
CA ASP A 139 -13.16 8.70 -23.55
C ASP A 139 -13.47 8.15 -22.13
N GLY A 140 -13.94 6.91 -22.01
CA GLY A 140 -14.49 6.34 -20.78
C GLY A 140 -13.58 5.34 -20.08
N ASN A 141 -13.66 5.29 -18.74
CA ASN A 141 -13.05 4.22 -17.95
C ASN A 141 -13.76 2.89 -18.15
N TYR A 142 -13.00 1.80 -18.15
CA TYR A 142 -13.52 0.44 -18.23
C TYR A 142 -13.19 -0.34 -16.97
N PHE A 143 -14.21 -0.61 -16.18
CA PHE A 143 -14.13 -1.53 -15.04
C PHE A 143 -14.37 -2.94 -15.56
N LEU A 144 -13.40 -3.82 -15.34
CA LEU A 144 -13.52 -5.23 -15.72
C LEU A 144 -14.11 -6.03 -14.56
N GLU A 145 -14.63 -7.21 -14.88
CA GLU A 145 -15.13 -8.12 -13.85
C GLU A 145 -14.01 -8.45 -12.85
N PRO A 146 -14.26 -8.34 -11.54
CA PRO A 146 -13.28 -8.72 -10.52
C PRO A 146 -12.88 -10.19 -10.64
N ILE A 147 -11.58 -10.46 -10.51
CA ILE A 147 -11.02 -11.81 -10.54
C ILE A 147 -10.72 -12.24 -9.10
N PHE A 148 -11.19 -13.43 -8.70
CA PHE A 148 -10.79 -14.04 -7.44
C PHE A 148 -9.61 -14.99 -7.65
N GLU A 149 -8.53 -14.77 -6.89
CA GLU A 149 -7.36 -15.63 -6.88
C GLU A 149 -7.37 -16.54 -5.65
N GLU A 150 -7.66 -17.82 -5.87
CA GLU A 150 -7.78 -18.81 -4.80
C GLU A 150 -6.45 -19.06 -4.07
N LYS A 151 -5.31 -18.95 -4.76
CA LYS A 151 -4.00 -19.23 -4.16
C LYS A 151 -3.62 -18.25 -3.07
N ASP A 152 -3.97 -16.98 -3.28
CA ASP A 152 -3.58 -15.87 -2.41
C ASP A 152 -4.80 -15.31 -1.64
N ASN A 153 -5.99 -15.89 -1.82
CA ASN A 153 -7.26 -15.50 -1.21
C ASN A 153 -7.55 -14.00 -1.35
N ARG A 154 -7.39 -13.49 -2.59
CA ARG A 154 -7.48 -12.07 -2.93
C ARG A 154 -8.38 -11.83 -4.13
N TRP A 155 -8.96 -10.64 -4.18
CA TRP A 155 -9.70 -10.12 -5.32
C TRP A 155 -8.85 -9.12 -6.08
N ILE A 156 -8.84 -9.22 -7.40
CA ILE A 156 -8.18 -8.28 -8.30
C ILE A 156 -9.28 -7.55 -9.07
N ILE A 157 -9.38 -6.24 -8.85
CA ILE A 157 -10.30 -5.37 -9.58
C ILE A 157 -9.48 -4.58 -10.59
N SER A 158 -9.66 -4.90 -11.86
CA SER A 158 -8.92 -4.28 -12.96
C SER A 158 -9.69 -3.08 -13.50
N VAL A 159 -8.99 -1.97 -13.71
CA VAL A 159 -9.53 -0.73 -14.26
C VAL A 159 -8.62 -0.28 -15.40
N TYR A 160 -9.19 -0.10 -16.57
CA TYR A 160 -8.52 0.52 -17.69
C TYR A 160 -8.87 2.02 -17.76
N ILE A 161 -7.84 2.84 -17.90
CA ILE A 161 -7.92 4.30 -17.94
C ILE A 161 -7.21 4.78 -19.22
N PRO A 162 -7.95 5.29 -20.22
CA PRO A 162 -7.34 5.95 -21.36
C PRO A 162 -6.89 7.36 -20.96
N ILE A 163 -5.59 7.65 -21.05
CA ILE A 163 -5.05 8.99 -20.79
C ILE A 163 -4.74 9.64 -22.12
N HIS A 164 -5.29 10.83 -22.35
CA HIS A 164 -5.04 11.61 -23.56
C HIS A 164 -3.93 12.61 -23.31
N ASP A 165 -2.97 12.73 -24.23
CA ASP A 165 -2.04 13.85 -24.24
C ASP A 165 -2.67 15.10 -24.90
N ASP A 166 -1.98 16.24 -24.80
CA ASP A 166 -2.39 17.52 -25.42
C ASP A 166 -2.65 17.44 -26.93
N MET A 167 -2.07 16.42 -27.59
CA MET A 167 -2.16 16.19 -29.02
C MET A 167 -3.26 15.17 -29.37
N GLY A 168 -4.00 14.67 -28.37
CA GLY A 168 -5.08 13.70 -28.50
C GLY A 168 -4.63 12.24 -28.61
N SER A 169 -3.35 11.94 -28.42
CA SER A 169 -2.82 10.58 -28.39
C SER A 169 -3.25 9.86 -27.12
N VAL A 170 -3.64 8.59 -27.23
CA VAL A 170 -4.09 7.78 -26.10
C VAL A 170 -2.94 6.94 -25.56
N SER A 171 -2.57 7.18 -24.31
CA SER A 171 -1.70 6.33 -23.51
C SER A 171 -2.54 5.44 -22.58
N PRO A 172 -2.56 4.12 -22.79
CA PRO A 172 -3.33 3.22 -21.92
C PRO A 172 -2.64 3.05 -20.56
N VAL A 173 -3.43 3.16 -19.50
CA VAL A 173 -3.05 2.83 -18.13
C VAL A 173 -3.97 1.74 -17.60
N VAL A 174 -3.37 0.72 -16.97
CA VAL A 174 -4.12 -0.35 -16.30
C VAL A 174 -3.84 -0.28 -14.80
N LEU A 175 -4.90 -0.14 -14.00
CA LEU A 175 -4.82 -0.18 -12.54
C LEU A 175 -5.40 -1.49 -12.04
N PHE A 176 -4.72 -2.09 -11.08
CA PHE A 176 -5.21 -3.24 -10.32
C PHE A 176 -5.37 -2.85 -8.87
N LEU A 177 -6.60 -2.85 -8.39
CA LEU A 177 -6.91 -2.79 -6.97
C LEU A 177 -7.03 -4.22 -6.45
N ILE A 178 -6.04 -4.63 -5.66
CA ILE A 178 -5.97 -5.95 -5.05
C ILE A 178 -6.53 -5.84 -3.63
N LEU A 179 -7.52 -6.65 -3.28
CA LEU A 179 -8.18 -6.66 -1.99
C LEU A 179 -8.03 -8.02 -1.34
N SER A 180 -7.85 -8.09 -0.02
CA SER A 180 -8.03 -9.36 0.69
C SER A 180 -9.50 -9.79 0.61
N GLN A 181 -9.76 -11.11 0.72
CA GLN A 181 -11.12 -11.64 0.77
C GLN A 181 -12.03 -10.91 1.77
N ASP A 182 -11.53 -10.69 3.00
CA ASP A 182 -12.29 -10.04 4.07
C ASP A 182 -12.58 -8.57 3.73
N CYS A 183 -11.60 -7.87 3.13
CA CYS A 183 -11.78 -6.50 2.68
C CYS A 183 -12.83 -6.44 1.55
N TYR A 184 -12.71 -7.31 0.55
CA TYR A 184 -13.68 -7.37 -0.54
C TYR A 184 -15.08 -7.65 -0.03
N GLN A 185 -15.28 -8.62 0.87
CA GLN A 185 -16.60 -8.92 1.44
C GLN A 185 -17.16 -7.74 2.25
N LYS A 186 -16.34 -7.09 3.08
CA LYS A 186 -16.74 -5.94 3.90
C LYS A 186 -17.14 -4.73 3.05
N TYR A 187 -16.46 -4.53 1.92
CA TYR A 187 -16.61 -3.35 1.07
C TYR A 187 -17.24 -3.65 -0.28
N ASN A 188 -17.82 -4.84 -0.49
CA ASN A 188 -18.51 -5.19 -1.74
C ASN A 188 -19.68 -4.23 -2.00
N SER A 189 -20.40 -3.84 -0.93
CA SER A 189 -21.44 -2.80 -1.01
C SER A 189 -20.89 -1.38 -1.19
N ALA A 190 -19.58 -1.18 -1.03
CA ALA A 190 -18.88 0.06 -1.34
C ALA A 190 -18.26 0.03 -2.75
N SER A 191 -18.51 -1.00 -3.56
CA SER A 191 -18.04 -1.09 -4.94
C SER A 191 -18.45 0.13 -5.76
N ASP A 192 -19.69 0.63 -5.58
CA ASP A 192 -20.15 1.88 -6.20
C ASP A 192 -19.33 3.11 -5.76
N LYS A 193 -18.86 3.14 -4.50
CA LYS A 193 -18.04 4.24 -3.96
C LYS A 193 -16.61 4.18 -4.48
N ILE A 194 -16.02 2.98 -4.56
CA ILE A 194 -14.68 2.76 -5.13
C ILE A 194 -14.70 3.08 -6.62
N THR A 195 -15.73 2.63 -7.35
CA THR A 195 -15.96 2.93 -8.77
C THR A 195 -16.09 4.44 -8.99
N LYS A 196 -16.91 5.15 -8.18
CA LYS A 196 -17.02 6.61 -8.22
C LYS A 196 -15.70 7.31 -7.92
N LEU A 197 -14.91 6.82 -6.96
CA LEU A 197 -13.60 7.39 -6.63
C LEU A 197 -12.63 7.24 -7.79
N VAL A 198 -12.49 6.02 -8.33
CA VAL A 198 -11.68 5.71 -9.50
C VAL A 198 -12.09 6.57 -10.70
N GLN A 199 -13.40 6.75 -10.92
CA GLN A 199 -13.92 7.55 -12.03
C GLN A 199 -13.66 9.05 -11.85
N ARG A 200 -13.81 9.59 -10.64
CA ARG A 200 -13.45 11.00 -10.34
C ARG A 200 -11.97 11.25 -10.53
N LEU A 201 -11.13 10.29 -10.13
CA LEU A 201 -9.70 10.42 -10.28
C LEU A 201 -9.25 10.27 -11.71
N SER A 202 -9.85 9.39 -12.50
CA SER A 202 -9.62 9.39 -13.94
C SER A 202 -10.05 10.71 -14.58
N ASN A 203 -11.20 11.27 -14.22
CA ASN A 203 -11.61 12.58 -14.73
C ASN A 203 -10.62 13.68 -14.34
N TRP A 204 -10.07 13.63 -13.12
CA TRP A 204 -9.04 14.57 -12.67
C TRP A 204 -7.70 14.34 -13.39
N MET A 205 -7.30 13.08 -13.59
CA MET A 205 -6.08 12.70 -14.33
C MET A 205 -6.16 13.07 -15.81
N ASN A 206 -7.35 13.01 -16.44
CA ASN A 206 -7.56 13.47 -17.80
C ASN A 206 -7.45 15.01 -17.93
N ASN A 207 -7.55 15.75 -16.82
CA ASN A 207 -7.32 17.19 -16.79
C ASN A 207 -5.89 17.57 -16.39
N LEU A 208 -5.02 16.57 -16.14
CA LEU A 208 -3.63 16.78 -15.77
C LEU A 208 -2.73 16.07 -16.75
N ASP A 209 -1.93 16.86 -17.47
CA ASP A 209 -0.97 16.41 -18.48
C ASP A 209 0.12 15.44 -17.94
N ASP A 210 0.14 15.17 -16.62
CA ASP A 210 1.16 14.35 -15.95
C ASP A 210 0.55 13.24 -15.08
N PHE A 211 0.32 12.07 -15.68
CA PHE A 211 0.15 10.84 -14.92
C PHE A 211 1.50 10.33 -14.40
N ASN A 212 1.82 10.67 -13.15
CA ASN A 212 3.11 10.39 -12.51
C ASN A 212 2.98 9.66 -11.16
N LYS A 213 4.12 9.26 -10.61
CA LYS A 213 4.23 8.49 -9.36
C LYS A 213 3.64 9.20 -8.13
N GLU A 214 3.71 10.53 -8.08
CA GLU A 214 3.18 11.31 -6.96
C GLU A 214 1.65 11.24 -6.94
N ASN A 215 1.02 11.37 -8.11
CA ASN A 215 -0.43 11.28 -8.27
C ASN A 215 -0.95 9.89 -7.88
N LEU A 216 -0.24 8.84 -8.28
CA LEU A 216 -0.55 7.45 -7.92
C LEU A 216 -0.42 7.17 -6.41
N SER A 217 0.60 7.74 -5.76
CA SER A 217 0.79 7.63 -4.31
C SER A 217 -0.36 8.28 -3.54
N LYS A 218 -0.78 9.47 -3.97
CA LYS A 218 -1.90 10.18 -3.36
C LYS A 218 -3.23 9.45 -3.59
N PHE A 219 -3.46 8.91 -4.79
CA PHE A 219 -4.63 8.08 -5.06
C PHE A 219 -4.69 6.85 -4.14
N SER A 220 -3.58 6.12 -4.02
CA SER A 220 -3.51 4.96 -3.11
C SER A 220 -3.92 5.34 -1.69
N SER A 221 -3.48 6.51 -1.20
CA SER A 221 -3.83 6.99 0.13
C SER A 221 -5.31 7.35 0.28
N GLN A 222 -5.96 7.87 -0.76
CA GLN A 222 -7.39 8.15 -0.75
C GLN A 222 -8.24 6.88 -0.78
N ILE A 223 -7.83 5.86 -1.55
CA ILE A 223 -8.48 4.53 -1.52
C ILE A 223 -8.41 3.94 -0.12
N GLN A 224 -7.23 4.01 0.52
CA GLN A 224 -7.06 3.57 1.91
C GLN A 224 -8.08 4.23 2.84
N GLU A 225 -8.26 5.53 2.70
CA GLU A 225 -9.16 6.30 3.57
C GLU A 225 -10.63 5.92 3.36
N VAL A 226 -11.07 5.68 2.11
CA VAL A 226 -12.41 5.16 1.82
C VAL A 226 -12.62 3.80 2.46
N LEU A 227 -11.64 2.90 2.33
CA LEU A 227 -11.73 1.56 2.88
C LEU A 227 -11.75 1.63 4.42
N GLU A 228 -10.81 2.32 5.05
CA GLU A 228 -10.70 2.36 6.50
C GLU A 228 -11.84 3.11 7.19
N LYS A 229 -12.25 4.26 6.64
CA LYS A 229 -13.16 5.20 7.32
C LYS A 229 -14.58 5.19 6.75
N GLY A 230 -14.81 4.58 5.58
CA GLY A 230 -16.12 4.52 4.94
C GLY A 230 -16.63 5.84 4.36
N SER A 231 -15.87 6.92 4.54
CA SER A 231 -16.12 8.26 4.02
C SER A 231 -15.58 8.36 2.60
N GLU A 232 -16.43 8.81 1.68
CA GLU A 232 -16.02 9.10 0.30
C GLU A 232 -15.34 10.48 0.26
N PRO A 233 -14.06 10.58 -0.18
CA PRO A 233 -13.44 11.86 -0.49
C PRO A 233 -14.36 12.62 -1.45
N ARG A 234 -14.82 13.78 -1.02
CA ARG A 234 -15.64 14.63 -1.88
C ARG A 234 -14.74 15.39 -2.83
N TYR A 235 -15.27 15.76 -4.00
CA TYR A 235 -14.68 16.80 -4.85
C TYR A 235 -15.32 18.17 -4.48
N LEU A 236 -14.55 19.27 -4.47
CA LEU A 236 -14.90 20.60 -3.98
C LEU A 236 -14.47 21.54 -5.06
N GLU A 237 -15.46 22.04 -5.79
CA GLU A 237 -15.22 23.12 -6.70
C GLU A 237 -14.95 24.40 -5.91
N MET A 238 -14.12 25.30 -6.45
CA MET A 238 -13.90 26.62 -5.86
C MET A 238 -15.22 27.36 -5.58
N LYS A 239 -16.24 27.16 -6.43
CA LYS A 239 -17.59 27.74 -6.23
C LYS A 239 -18.28 27.22 -4.97
N GLU A 240 -18.03 25.99 -4.57
CA GLU A 240 -18.56 25.41 -3.34
C GLU A 240 -17.77 25.89 -2.12
N ILE A 241 -16.44 25.94 -2.23
CA ILE A 241 -15.54 26.49 -1.19
C ILE A 241 -15.95 27.93 -0.84
N LEU A 242 -16.27 28.75 -1.85
CA LEU A 242 -16.68 30.14 -1.64
C LEU A 242 -18.03 30.29 -0.90
N LYS A 243 -18.89 29.26 -0.95
CA LYS A 243 -20.20 29.23 -0.28
C LYS A 243 -20.14 28.71 1.16
N MET A 244 -19.00 28.17 1.59
CA MET A 244 -18.82 27.64 2.94
C MET A 244 -18.80 28.74 4.02
N PRO A 245 -19.13 28.40 5.28
CA PRO A 245 -18.88 29.25 6.42
C PRO A 245 -17.43 29.76 6.45
N THR A 246 -17.24 31.02 6.89
CA THR A 246 -15.95 31.72 6.79
C THR A 246 -14.78 30.89 7.33
N LEU A 247 -14.94 30.28 8.51
CA LEU A 247 -13.88 29.51 9.15
C LEU A 247 -13.59 28.18 8.42
N GLU A 248 -14.61 27.46 7.96
CA GLU A 248 -14.45 26.24 7.16
C GLU A 248 -13.68 26.54 5.85
N ARG A 249 -14.11 27.61 5.16
CA ARG A 249 -13.47 28.07 3.94
C ARG A 249 -12.01 28.44 4.17
N GLU A 250 -11.71 29.20 5.21
CA GLU A 250 -10.34 29.62 5.53
C GLU A 250 -9.44 28.43 5.88
N ILE A 251 -9.94 27.46 6.65
CA ILE A 251 -9.21 26.22 6.93
C ILE A 251 -8.88 25.50 5.63
N ILE A 252 -9.86 25.27 4.75
CA ILE A 252 -9.64 24.58 3.48
C ILE A 252 -8.60 25.31 2.63
N LEU A 253 -8.70 26.63 2.47
CA LEU A 253 -7.77 27.40 1.66
C LEU A 253 -6.34 27.35 2.19
N VAL A 254 -6.14 27.40 3.51
CA VAL A 254 -4.81 27.26 4.13
C VAL A 254 -4.27 25.85 3.93
N VAL A 255 -5.09 24.82 4.16
CA VAL A 255 -4.67 23.43 3.97
C VAL A 255 -4.32 23.15 2.51
N LEU A 256 -5.08 23.68 1.54
CA LEU A 256 -4.76 23.57 0.11
C LEU A 256 -3.43 24.25 -0.23
N LYS A 257 -3.14 25.41 0.36
CA LYS A 257 -1.87 26.12 0.17
C LYS A 257 -0.67 25.31 0.70
N GLU A 258 -0.83 24.66 1.84
CA GLU A 258 0.24 23.93 2.52
C GLU A 258 0.32 22.44 2.12
N HIS A 259 -0.59 21.95 1.28
CA HIS A 259 -0.63 20.54 0.82
C HIS A 259 0.71 20.08 0.21
N ARG A 260 1.37 20.94 -0.58
CA ARG A 260 2.68 20.62 -1.21
C ARG A 260 3.80 20.39 -0.19
N SER A 261 3.62 20.83 1.05
CA SER A 261 4.56 20.65 2.15
C SER A 261 4.19 19.47 3.06
N GLY A 262 3.22 18.65 2.67
CA GLY A 262 2.74 17.50 3.44
C GLY A 262 1.59 17.82 4.40
N GLY A 263 0.98 18.99 4.29
CA GLY A 263 -0.12 19.45 5.15
C GLY A 263 0.34 20.46 6.20
N ILE A 264 -0.55 20.78 7.14
CA ILE A 264 -0.36 21.80 8.18
C ILE A 264 -0.83 21.29 9.54
N SER A 265 -0.10 21.56 10.62
CA SER A 265 -0.53 21.16 11.95
C SER A 265 -1.71 22.00 12.47
N ILE A 266 -2.51 21.44 13.39
CA ILE A 266 -3.58 22.19 14.08
C ILE A 266 -3.03 23.45 14.78
N ASP A 267 -1.82 23.36 15.31
CA ASP A 267 -1.15 24.47 16.00
C ASP A 267 -0.84 25.62 15.05
N GLN A 268 -0.27 25.31 13.89
CA GLN A 268 -0.03 26.30 12.84
C GLN A 268 -1.34 26.89 12.31
N LEU A 269 -2.38 26.07 12.08
CA LEU A 269 -3.70 26.58 11.68
C LEU A 269 -4.28 27.56 12.70
N SER A 270 -4.11 27.30 14.00
CA SER A 270 -4.52 28.20 15.08
C SER A 270 -3.84 29.55 15.04
N GLU A 271 -2.53 29.56 14.76
CA GLU A 271 -1.76 30.79 14.60
C GLU A 271 -2.17 31.56 13.33
N TYR A 272 -2.32 30.87 12.20
CA TYR A 272 -2.68 31.49 10.92
C TYR A 272 -4.07 32.13 10.96
N LEU A 273 -5.05 31.41 11.49
CA LEU A 273 -6.46 31.82 11.48
C LEU A 273 -6.83 32.68 12.71
N ARG A 274 -5.91 32.83 13.67
CA ARG A 274 -6.11 33.57 14.93
C ARG A 274 -7.35 33.08 15.69
N GLU A 275 -7.52 31.77 15.70
CA GLU A 275 -8.67 31.09 16.30
C GLU A 275 -8.20 30.02 17.28
N THR A 276 -9.06 29.62 18.21
CA THR A 276 -8.66 28.63 19.23
C THR A 276 -8.47 27.24 18.64
N LYS A 277 -7.48 26.49 19.15
CA LYS A 277 -7.25 25.09 18.77
C LYS A 277 -8.51 24.22 18.91
N HIS A 278 -9.33 24.49 19.93
CA HIS A 278 -10.57 23.77 20.17
C HIS A 278 -11.57 23.98 19.02
N LYS A 279 -11.88 25.23 18.68
CA LYS A 279 -12.80 25.58 17.59
C LYS A 279 -12.30 25.08 16.23
N ILE A 280 -11.00 25.21 15.97
CA ILE A 280 -10.38 24.66 14.74
C ILE A 280 -10.51 23.15 14.71
N SER A 281 -10.26 22.46 15.83
CA SER A 281 -10.36 21.00 15.90
C SER A 281 -11.78 20.48 15.67
N GLU A 282 -12.79 21.19 16.16
CA GLU A 282 -14.21 20.90 15.90
C GLU A 282 -14.51 21.01 14.41
N VAL A 283 -14.20 22.16 13.80
CA VAL A 283 -14.46 22.39 12.37
C VAL A 283 -13.71 21.39 11.49
N ILE A 284 -12.45 21.07 11.80
CA ILE A 284 -11.70 20.05 11.05
C ILE A 284 -12.35 18.68 11.20
N THR A 285 -12.88 18.34 12.38
CA THR A 285 -13.57 17.06 12.57
C THR A 285 -14.78 16.95 11.63
N ASP A 286 -15.56 18.03 11.52
CA ASP A 286 -16.70 18.07 10.60
C ASP A 286 -16.25 17.99 9.13
N LEU A 287 -15.20 18.72 8.75
CA LEU A 287 -14.65 18.68 7.39
C LEU A 287 -14.04 17.31 7.03
N VAL A 288 -13.45 16.60 8.00
CA VAL A 288 -12.97 15.23 7.82
C VAL A 288 -14.13 14.26 7.65
N ASN A 289 -15.17 14.38 8.48
CA ASN A 289 -16.37 13.56 8.37
C ASN A 289 -17.10 13.75 7.03
N GLN A 290 -17.05 14.98 6.50
CA GLN A 290 -17.58 15.31 5.19
C GLN A 290 -16.67 14.87 4.03
N GLY A 291 -15.46 14.37 4.31
CA GLY A 291 -14.51 13.88 3.31
C GLY A 291 -13.76 14.99 2.56
N TYR A 292 -13.63 16.18 3.15
CA TYR A 292 -12.91 17.32 2.56
C TYR A 292 -11.44 17.39 3.02
N LEU A 293 -11.15 16.95 4.23
CA LEU A 293 -9.82 16.96 4.83
C LEU A 293 -9.50 15.59 5.42
N ARG A 294 -8.22 15.36 5.72
CA ARG A 294 -7.76 14.21 6.50
C ARG A 294 -6.92 14.65 7.68
N LYS A 295 -6.93 13.83 8.73
CA LYS A 295 -6.04 13.95 9.89
C LYS A 295 -5.01 12.83 9.86
N ILE A 296 -3.74 13.20 9.93
CA ILE A 296 -2.59 12.30 10.02
C ILE A 296 -1.99 12.50 11.40
N LYS A 297 -1.88 11.43 12.19
CA LYS A 297 -1.24 11.49 13.50
C LYS A 297 0.25 11.15 13.34
N GLU A 298 1.11 12.15 13.51
CA GLU A 298 2.55 11.95 13.50
C GLU A 298 3.13 12.22 14.88
N LYS A 299 3.61 11.16 15.56
CA LYS A 299 4.15 11.25 16.92
C LYS A 299 3.16 11.96 17.87
N ASP A 300 3.46 13.22 18.21
CA ASP A 300 2.72 14.07 19.16
C ASP A 300 1.95 15.21 18.48
N MET A 301 1.88 15.22 17.15
CA MET A 301 1.16 16.25 16.38
C MET A 301 0.07 15.66 15.49
N ILE A 302 -0.98 16.44 15.27
CA ILE A 302 -2.01 16.16 14.28
C ILE A 302 -1.74 17.08 13.10
N ILE A 303 -1.34 16.46 11.98
CA ILE A 303 -1.24 17.11 10.68
C ILE A 303 -2.59 17.01 10.00
N VAL A 304 -3.03 18.13 9.47
CA VAL A 304 -4.25 18.28 8.70
C VAL A 304 -3.80 18.47 7.27
N ASP A 305 -4.22 17.56 6.42
CA ASP A 305 -3.89 17.63 5.02
C ASP A 305 -5.18 17.63 4.20
N SER A 306 -5.02 18.17 3.02
CA SER A 306 -6.03 18.17 2.00
C SER A 306 -6.16 16.74 1.50
N LEU A 307 -7.40 16.24 1.39
CA LEU A 307 -7.67 15.01 0.66
C LEU A 307 -7.50 15.20 -0.86
N TRP A 308 -7.10 16.39 -1.29
CA TRP A 308 -7.03 16.81 -2.68
C TRP A 308 -5.67 16.55 -3.24
N ILE A 309 -5.67 16.11 -4.49
CA ILE A 309 -4.64 16.48 -5.41
C ILE A 309 -5.28 17.60 -6.23
N ILE A 310 -4.69 18.81 -6.19
CA ILE A 310 -5.13 19.94 -7.00
C ILE A 310 -4.63 19.71 -8.42
#